data_AF-A0A929TS57-F1
#
_entry.id   AF-A0A929TS57-F1
#
_cell.length_a   1.000
_cell.length_b   1.000
_cell.length_c   1.000
_cell.angle_alpha   90.00
_cell.angle_beta   90.00
_cell.angle_gamma   90.00
#
_symmetry.space_group_name_H-M   'P 1'
#
loop_
_entity.id
_entity.type
_entity.pdbx_description
1 polymer ?
#
loop_
_entity_poly.entity_id
_entity_poly.type
_entity_poly.pdbx_seq_one_letter_code
_entity_poly.pdbx_strand_id
1 'polypeptide(L)'
;ILMVDDNIGEVNALAFAYPELKLLHAKDDANETCEVLENYPGLLLLNTTAESAIRKDDVIANEKRRLMKSSVENKEDYIKSLQIRLTYDFDNKEKLKRISELANKTNQFIFNYKRYTLQEIENIYQSDDYMIVSISLEDCLSNSGLIAVCVGKKIDDYMILEECFMSCRALGRGIDDVIIMGAIKLLTERLHVKKVEVLFKEGERNTPAKNYIESYLSKYVGSAKEFTYDFPEGLVDIDIIERS
;
A
#
# COMPACT_ATOMS: atom_id res chain seq x y z
N ILE A 1 -10.32 21.39 -3.25
CA ILE A 1 -9.03 20.88 -3.75
C ILE A 1 -8.13 22.09 -3.94
N LEU A 2 -6.92 22.08 -3.39
CA LEU A 2 -5.90 23.11 -3.58
C LEU A 2 -4.86 22.56 -4.56
N MET A 3 -4.59 23.28 -5.64
CA MET A 3 -3.52 22.99 -6.59
C MET A 3 -2.32 23.87 -6.26
N VAL A 4 -1.15 23.25 -6.18
CA VAL A 4 0.11 23.91 -5.83
C VAL A 4 1.12 23.59 -6.92
N ASP A 5 1.70 24.62 -7.53
CA ASP A 5 2.65 24.47 -8.64
C ASP A 5 3.70 25.59 -8.57
N ASP A 6 4.95 25.30 -8.91
CA ASP A 6 6.05 26.27 -8.93
C ASP A 6 6.11 27.06 -10.25
N ASN A 7 5.42 26.58 -11.29
CA ASN A 7 5.27 27.27 -12.56
C ASN A 7 4.04 28.20 -12.56
N ILE A 8 4.30 29.50 -12.41
CA ILE A 8 3.24 30.53 -12.42
C ILE A 8 2.41 30.54 -13.72
N GLY A 9 2.98 30.09 -14.85
CA GLY A 9 2.26 29.97 -16.12
C GLY A 9 1.14 28.94 -16.05
N GLU A 10 1.39 27.78 -15.44
CA GLU A 10 0.41 26.70 -15.26
C GLU A 10 -0.67 27.11 -14.25
N VAL A 11 -0.26 27.75 -13.16
CA VAL A 11 -1.19 28.33 -12.18
C VAL A 11 -2.16 29.31 -12.87
N ASN A 12 -1.66 30.21 -13.71
CA ASN A 12 -2.49 31.18 -14.42
C ASN A 12 -3.40 30.51 -15.46
N ALA A 13 -2.91 29.50 -16.18
CA ALA A 13 -3.73 28.75 -17.13
C ALA A 13 -4.90 28.05 -16.42
N LEU A 14 -4.65 27.46 -15.26
CA LEU A 14 -5.68 26.83 -14.43
C LEU A 14 -6.65 27.84 -13.83
N ALA A 15 -6.17 29.02 -13.42
CA ALA A 15 -7.03 30.10 -12.93
C ALA A 15 -8.06 30.53 -13.98
N PHE A 16 -7.65 30.55 -15.25
CA PHE A 16 -8.53 30.86 -16.37
C PHE A 16 -9.50 29.72 -16.69
N ALA A 17 -9.00 28.49 -16.74
CA ALA A 17 -9.80 27.31 -17.10
C ALA A 17 -10.80 26.91 -16.00
N TYR A 18 -10.45 27.12 -14.73
CA TYR A 18 -11.20 26.68 -13.56
C TYR A 18 -11.21 27.75 -12.45
N PRO A 19 -12.07 28.79 -12.56
CA PRO A 19 -12.09 29.91 -11.61
C PRO A 19 -12.40 29.52 -10.15
N GLU A 20 -13.10 28.40 -9.95
CA GLU A 20 -13.47 27.87 -8.63
C GLU A 20 -12.31 27.09 -7.96
N LEU A 21 -11.22 26.83 -8.70
CA LEU A 21 -10.10 26.05 -8.19
C LEU A 21 -9.24 26.92 -7.27
N LYS A 22 -8.96 26.40 -6.07
CA LYS A 22 -8.02 27.03 -5.16
C LYS A 22 -6.61 26.79 -5.69
N LEU A 23 -5.85 27.86 -5.87
CA LEU A 23 -4.51 27.83 -6.46
C LEU A 23 -3.50 28.46 -5.51
N LEU A 24 -2.30 27.89 -5.48
CA LEU A 24 -1.13 28.43 -4.78
C LEU A 24 0.08 28.30 -5.69
N HIS A 25 0.77 29.42 -5.93
CA HIS A 25 2.08 29.40 -6.58
C HIS A 25 3.14 29.06 -5.52
N ALA A 26 3.81 27.91 -5.69
CA ALA A 26 4.92 27.54 -4.84
C ALA A 26 6.10 28.49 -5.08
N LYS A 27 6.70 28.95 -3.99
CA LYS A 27 7.89 29.81 -3.99
C LYS A 27 9.14 28.97 -4.17
N ASP A 28 10.18 29.61 -4.70
CA ASP A 28 11.51 28.97 -4.86
C ASP A 28 12.06 28.49 -3.51
N ASP A 29 11.74 29.19 -2.41
CA ASP A 29 11.99 28.70 -1.05
C ASP A 29 10.83 27.80 -0.59
N ALA A 30 11.18 26.54 -0.29
CA ALA A 30 10.26 25.56 0.26
C ALA A 30 9.68 26.00 1.62
N ASN A 31 10.44 26.72 2.44
CA ASN A 31 9.97 27.18 3.76
C ASN A 31 8.86 28.21 3.63
N GLU A 32 8.98 29.16 2.69
CA GLU A 32 7.93 30.13 2.40
C GLU A 32 6.65 29.44 1.91
N THR A 33 6.79 28.44 1.03
CA THR A 33 5.65 27.64 0.56
C THR A 33 5.00 26.87 1.72
N CYS A 34 5.80 26.28 2.62
CA CYS A 34 5.30 25.60 3.81
C CYS A 34 4.54 26.54 4.74
N GLU A 35 5.06 27.74 5.02
CA GLU A 35 4.41 28.73 5.87
C GLU A 35 3.04 29.16 5.29
N VAL A 36 2.96 29.35 3.97
CA VAL A 36 1.69 29.67 3.31
C VAL A 36 0.70 28.51 3.40
N LEU A 37 1.17 27.26 3.23
CA LEU A 37 0.33 26.07 3.35
C LEU A 37 -0.19 25.84 4.77
N GLU A 38 0.64 26.06 5.80
CA GLU A 38 0.26 25.95 7.21
C GLU A 38 -0.85 26.94 7.58
N ASN A 39 -0.82 28.13 7.00
CA ASN A 39 -1.81 29.18 7.23
C ASN A 39 -2.98 29.17 6.22
N TYR A 40 -3.00 28.23 5.27
CA TYR A 40 -3.99 28.22 4.20
C TYR A 40 -5.39 27.83 4.71
N PRO A 41 -6.43 28.65 4.50
CA PRO A 41 -7.77 28.36 4.99
C PRO A 41 -8.35 27.04 4.45
N GLY A 42 -8.67 26.13 5.37
CA GLY A 42 -9.26 24.83 5.06
C GLY A 42 -8.26 23.71 4.77
N LEU A 43 -6.94 23.94 4.91
CA LEU A 43 -5.92 22.88 4.94
C LEU A 43 -5.61 22.38 6.36
N LEU A 44 -6.04 23.10 7.40
CA LEU A 44 -5.92 22.67 8.78
C LEU A 44 -6.62 21.32 9.00
N LEU A 45 -5.83 20.27 9.15
CA LEU A 45 -6.28 19.00 9.70
C LEU A 45 -6.50 19.17 11.21
N LEU A 46 -7.76 19.31 11.62
CA LEU A 46 -8.16 19.41 13.03
C LEU A 46 -7.80 18.15 13.85
N ASN A 47 -7.55 17.02 13.18
CA ASN A 47 -7.17 15.76 13.82
C ASN A 47 -5.88 15.24 13.20
N THR A 48 -4.75 15.39 13.90
CA THR A 48 -3.51 14.68 13.62
C THR A 48 -3.66 13.24 14.09
N THR A 49 -3.89 12.30 13.17
CA THR A 49 -3.92 10.88 13.50
C THR A 49 -2.48 10.36 13.63
N ALA A 50 -2.30 9.25 14.35
CA ALA A 50 -1.01 8.55 14.41
C ALA A 50 -0.47 8.19 13.01
N GLU A 51 -1.36 8.00 12.02
CA GLU A 51 -1.00 7.74 10.63
C GLU A 51 -0.34 8.95 9.94
N SER A 52 -0.77 10.18 10.26
CA SER A 52 -0.17 11.40 9.75
C SER A 52 1.26 11.60 10.27
N ALA A 53 1.52 11.27 11.53
CA ALA A 53 2.85 11.30 12.12
C ALA A 53 3.79 10.28 11.43
N ILE A 54 3.34 9.02 11.32
CA ILE A 54 4.09 7.98 10.60
C ILE A 54 4.38 8.40 9.17
N ARG A 55 3.42 9.03 8.48
CA ARG A 55 3.62 9.50 7.10
C ARG A 55 4.70 10.59 7.02
N LYS A 56 4.75 11.52 7.97
CA LYS A 56 5.79 12.55 8.03
C LYS A 56 7.17 11.93 8.22
N ASP A 57 7.29 11.00 9.15
CA ASP A 57 8.55 10.30 9.43
C ASP A 57 9.01 9.46 8.24
N ASP A 58 8.08 8.78 7.56
CA ASP A 58 8.38 7.99 6.34
C ASP A 58 8.92 8.86 5.20
N VAL A 59 8.40 10.09 5.03
CA VAL A 59 8.89 11.04 4.02
C VAL A 59 10.33 11.45 4.31
N ILE A 60 10.64 11.76 5.58
CA ILE A 60 12.01 12.09 5.99
C ILE A 60 12.94 10.88 5.80
N ALA A 61 12.47 9.68 6.13
CA ALA A 61 13.22 8.45 5.92
C ALA A 61 13.47 8.15 4.44
N ASN A 62 12.56 8.50 3.53
CA ASN A 62 12.74 8.30 2.08
C ASN A 62 13.95 9.06 1.51
N GLU A 63 14.24 10.26 2.03
CA GLU A 63 15.44 10.99 1.62
C GLU A 63 16.72 10.24 2.02
N LYS A 64 16.74 9.66 3.23
CA LYS A 64 17.85 8.81 3.68
C LYS A 64 17.96 7.54 2.84
N ARG A 65 16.83 6.88 2.54
CA ARG A 65 16.79 5.70 1.64
C ARG A 65 17.39 6.01 0.27
N ARG A 66 17.08 7.19 -0.29
CA ARG A 66 17.62 7.63 -1.60
C ARG A 66 19.15 7.74 -1.57
N LEU A 67 19.70 8.32 -0.51
CA LEU A 67 21.16 8.44 -0.32
C LEU A 67 21.83 7.08 -0.11
N MET A 68 21.20 6.18 0.64
CA MET A 68 21.68 4.80 0.78
C MET A 68 21.68 4.07 -0.57
N LYS A 69 20.60 4.20 -1.34
CA LYS A 69 20.47 3.58 -2.66
C LYS A 69 21.54 4.05 -3.64
N SER A 70 21.93 5.33 -3.61
CA SER A 70 23.03 5.83 -4.45
C SER A 70 24.42 5.35 -4.03
N SER A 71 24.54 4.81 -2.82
CA SER A 71 25.82 4.38 -2.24
C SER A 71 26.09 2.88 -2.43
N VAL A 72 25.18 2.15 -3.09
CA VAL A 72 25.26 0.69 -3.26
C VAL A 72 25.10 0.33 -4.73
N GLU A 73 25.94 -0.56 -5.25
CA GLU A 73 25.95 -0.95 -6.67
C GLU A 73 24.84 -1.94 -7.04
N ASN A 74 24.41 -2.79 -6.10
CA ASN A 74 23.40 -3.83 -6.32
C ASN A 74 22.10 -3.56 -5.53
N LYS A 75 20.96 -3.84 -6.17
CA LYS A 75 19.62 -3.74 -5.57
C LYS A 75 19.47 -4.64 -4.34
N GLU A 76 20.04 -5.84 -4.37
CA GLU A 76 19.92 -6.82 -3.28
C GLU A 76 20.62 -6.33 -2.01
N ASP A 77 21.85 -5.83 -2.16
CA ASP A 77 22.64 -5.27 -1.05
C ASP A 77 21.96 -4.04 -0.44
N TYR A 78 21.33 -3.21 -1.28
CA TYR A 78 20.52 -2.10 -0.81
C TYR A 78 19.35 -2.59 0.07
N ILE A 79 18.58 -3.58 -0.39
CA ILE A 79 17.45 -4.13 0.38
C ILE A 79 17.93 -4.71 1.72
N LYS A 80 19.02 -5.49 1.72
CA LYS A 80 19.62 -6.05 2.94
C LYS A 80 20.09 -4.96 3.91
N SER A 81 20.65 -3.86 3.39
CA SER A 81 21.10 -2.72 4.22
C SER A 81 19.97 -2.01 4.96
N LEU A 82 18.74 -2.09 4.45
CA LEU A 82 17.56 -1.52 5.10
C LEU A 82 17.09 -2.36 6.30
N GLN A 83 17.54 -3.62 6.43
CA GLN A 83 17.09 -4.53 7.51
C GLN A 83 15.56 -4.58 7.62
N ILE A 84 14.91 -4.79 6.46
CA ILE A 84 13.45 -4.78 6.39
C ILE A 84 12.89 -5.96 7.18
N ARG A 85 11.91 -5.66 8.02
CA ARG A 85 11.05 -6.60 8.72
C ARG A 85 9.62 -6.48 8.20
N LEU A 86 9.10 -7.58 7.67
CA LEU A 86 7.70 -7.73 7.28
C LEU A 86 6.96 -8.56 8.30
N THR A 87 5.83 -8.05 8.79
CA THR A 87 4.96 -8.78 9.71
C THR A 87 3.63 -9.09 9.05
N TYR A 88 3.31 -10.37 8.87
CA TYR A 88 2.03 -10.86 8.37
C TYR A 88 1.14 -11.23 9.56
N ASP A 89 -0.03 -10.59 9.67
CA ASP A 89 -0.94 -10.74 10.80
C ASP A 89 -2.35 -11.01 10.28
N PHE A 90 -2.86 -12.20 10.60
CA PHE A 90 -4.13 -12.73 10.13
C PHE A 90 -5.27 -12.34 11.06
N ASP A 91 -6.38 -11.91 10.47
CA ASP A 91 -7.66 -11.65 11.15
C ASP A 91 -7.48 -10.87 12.46
N ASN A 92 -6.68 -9.81 12.41
CA ASN A 92 -6.49 -8.95 13.57
C ASN A 92 -7.66 -7.96 13.69
N LYS A 93 -8.59 -8.27 14.60
CA LYS A 93 -9.74 -7.43 14.94
C LYS A 93 -9.37 -5.97 15.25
N GLU A 94 -8.24 -5.73 15.92
CA GLU A 94 -7.81 -4.38 16.29
C GLU A 94 -7.40 -3.53 15.07
N LYS A 95 -7.05 -4.18 13.95
CA LYS A 95 -6.64 -3.52 12.71
C LYS A 95 -7.79 -3.21 11.76
N LEU A 96 -9.00 -3.75 11.96
CA LEU A 96 -10.12 -3.63 11.01
C LEU A 96 -10.44 -2.18 10.63
N LYS A 97 -10.45 -1.26 11.60
CA LYS A 97 -10.62 0.18 11.32
C LYS A 97 -9.53 0.74 10.41
N ARG A 98 -8.28 0.41 10.67
CA ARG A 98 -7.13 0.88 9.86
C ARG A 98 -7.12 0.24 8.47
N ILE A 99 -7.58 -1.01 8.36
CA ILE A 99 -7.76 -1.70 7.07
C ILE A 99 -8.80 -0.97 6.21
N SER A 100 -9.95 -0.62 6.79
CA SER A 100 -10.97 0.18 6.09
C SER A 100 -10.44 1.56 5.68
N GLU A 101 -9.73 2.26 6.56
CA GLU A 101 -9.11 3.55 6.23
C GLU A 101 -8.11 3.43 5.07
N LEU A 102 -7.24 2.40 5.10
CA LEU A 102 -6.25 2.16 4.06
C LEU A 102 -6.91 1.79 2.72
N ALA A 103 -7.94 0.94 2.74
CA ALA A 103 -8.72 0.58 1.55
C ALA A 103 -9.31 1.83 0.89
N ASN A 104 -9.83 2.78 1.68
CA ASN A 104 -10.44 4.02 1.18
C ASN A 104 -9.42 5.08 0.72
N LYS A 105 -8.16 5.02 1.19
CA LYS A 105 -7.11 5.95 0.75
C LYS A 105 -6.30 5.44 -0.45
N THR A 106 -6.30 4.14 -0.71
CA THR A 106 -5.40 3.53 -1.72
C THR A 106 -5.98 3.56 -3.12
N ASN A 107 -5.33 4.24 -4.07
CA ASN A 107 -5.82 4.36 -5.46
C ASN A 107 -4.88 3.76 -6.51
N GLN A 108 -3.58 3.65 -6.19
CA GLN A 108 -2.54 3.27 -7.16
C GLN A 108 -2.27 1.77 -7.18
N PHE A 109 -2.14 1.16 -6.01
CA PHE A 109 -1.93 -0.27 -5.89
C PHE A 109 -3.17 -0.88 -5.24
N ILE A 110 -4.21 -1.08 -6.05
CA ILE A 110 -5.48 -1.71 -5.67
C ILE A 110 -5.93 -2.60 -6.82
N PHE A 111 -6.33 -3.84 -6.55
CA PHE A 111 -6.58 -4.83 -7.59
C PHE A 111 -7.99 -4.72 -8.14
N ASN A 112 -9.01 -4.61 -7.29
CA ASN A 112 -10.41 -4.72 -7.72
C ASN A 112 -11.28 -3.50 -7.34
N TYR A 113 -10.68 -2.45 -6.78
CA TYR A 113 -11.36 -1.26 -6.28
C TYR A 113 -12.43 -1.55 -5.20
N LYS A 114 -12.32 -2.67 -4.49
CA LYS A 114 -13.22 -2.99 -3.39
C LYS A 114 -12.86 -2.14 -2.17
N ARG A 115 -13.67 -1.11 -1.95
CA ARG A 115 -13.56 -0.18 -0.83
C ARG A 115 -14.37 -0.72 0.33
N TYR A 116 -13.69 -1.19 1.37
CA TYR A 116 -14.36 -1.71 2.55
C TYR A 116 -14.73 -0.59 3.50
N THR A 117 -16.00 -0.48 3.82
CA THR A 117 -16.47 0.16 5.06
C THR A 117 -16.02 -0.67 6.26
N LEU A 118 -16.04 -0.08 7.45
CA LEU A 118 -15.74 -0.80 8.69
C LEU A 118 -16.67 -2.01 8.88
N GLN A 119 -17.96 -1.84 8.59
CA GLN A 119 -18.93 -2.92 8.76
C GLN A 119 -18.72 -4.05 7.75
N GLU A 120 -18.35 -3.75 6.50
CA GLU A 120 -18.03 -4.80 5.52
C GLU A 120 -16.80 -5.60 5.92
N ILE A 121 -15.73 -4.95 6.39
CA ILE A 121 -14.54 -5.68 6.81
C ILE A 121 -14.78 -6.49 8.11
N GLU A 122 -15.65 -6.00 9.01
CA GLU A 122 -16.10 -6.75 10.18
C GLU A 122 -16.90 -8.00 9.79
N ASN A 123 -17.78 -7.89 8.79
CA ASN A 123 -18.53 -9.04 8.28
C ASN A 123 -17.60 -10.07 7.62
N ILE A 124 -16.58 -9.61 6.87
CA ILE A 124 -15.56 -10.48 6.28
C ILE A 124 -14.77 -11.20 7.38
N TYR A 125 -14.34 -10.46 8.41
CA TYR A 125 -13.64 -11.03 9.56
C TYR A 125 -14.45 -12.09 10.32
N GLN A 126 -15.79 -11.99 10.32
CA GLN A 126 -16.68 -12.96 10.97
C GLN A 126 -17.04 -14.16 10.09
N SER A 127 -16.62 -14.19 8.82
CA SER A 127 -16.99 -15.24 7.88
C SER A 127 -15.95 -16.36 7.85
N ASP A 128 -16.40 -17.60 7.96
CA ASP A 128 -15.54 -18.79 7.88
C ASP A 128 -14.93 -19.00 6.48
N ASP A 129 -15.52 -18.39 5.45
CA ASP A 129 -15.07 -18.50 4.07
C ASP A 129 -14.02 -17.45 3.70
N TYR A 130 -13.79 -16.46 4.57
CA TYR A 130 -12.87 -15.37 4.30
C TYR A 130 -11.68 -15.40 5.25
N MET A 131 -10.57 -14.83 4.78
CA MET A 131 -9.40 -14.57 5.60
C MET A 131 -8.74 -13.27 5.16
N ILE A 132 -8.37 -12.47 6.16
CA ILE A 132 -7.69 -11.18 5.95
C ILE A 132 -6.27 -11.32 6.44
N VAL A 133 -5.29 -11.04 5.58
CA VAL A 133 -3.89 -10.86 6.00
C VAL A 133 -3.54 -9.38 5.90
N SER A 134 -3.07 -8.84 7.01
CA SER A 134 -2.55 -7.48 7.12
C SER A 134 -1.02 -7.52 7.21
N ILE A 135 -0.34 -6.69 6.42
CA ILE A 135 1.12 -6.66 6.35
C ILE A 135 1.61 -5.34 6.91
N SER A 136 2.50 -5.41 7.89
CA SER A 136 3.25 -4.25 8.40
C SER A 136 4.69 -4.28 7.92
N LEU A 137 5.29 -3.10 7.76
CA LEU A 137 6.69 -2.95 7.37
C LEU A 137 7.43 -2.06 8.36
N GLU A 138 8.60 -2.52 8.78
CA GLU A 138 9.60 -1.75 9.50
C GLU A 138 10.96 -1.90 8.82
N ASP A 139 11.75 -0.84 8.80
CA ASP A 139 13.15 -0.87 8.38
C ASP A 139 14.01 -0.05 9.34
N CYS A 140 15.32 -0.04 9.14
CA CYS A 140 16.26 0.66 10.04
C CYS A 140 16.08 2.19 10.08
N LEU A 141 15.22 2.77 9.23
CA LEU A 141 15.00 4.21 9.11
C LEU A 141 13.60 4.64 9.59
N SER A 142 12.56 3.83 9.38
CA SER A 142 11.23 4.09 9.91
C SER A 142 10.37 2.84 10.08
N ASN A 143 9.41 2.93 10.99
CA ASN A 143 8.32 1.98 11.11
C ASN A 143 7.13 2.49 10.29
N SER A 144 6.93 1.92 9.10
CA SER A 144 5.84 2.32 8.20
C SER A 144 4.47 1.78 8.66
N GLY A 145 4.42 0.87 9.62
CA GLY A 145 3.19 0.27 10.13
C GLY A 145 2.45 -0.52 9.05
N LEU A 146 1.11 -0.56 9.11
CA LEU A 146 0.26 -1.26 8.13
C LEU A 146 0.47 -0.70 6.71
N ILE A 147 1.07 -1.50 5.82
CA ILE A 147 1.37 -1.10 4.45
C ILE A 147 0.51 -1.78 3.41
N ALA A 148 0.04 -3.01 3.64
CA ALA A 148 -0.74 -3.75 2.67
C ALA A 148 -1.77 -4.67 3.34
N VAL A 149 -2.81 -5.02 2.59
CA VAL A 149 -3.84 -5.98 3.01
C VAL A 149 -4.22 -6.82 1.81
N CYS A 150 -4.37 -8.12 2.02
CA CYS A 150 -4.96 -9.04 1.07
C CYS A 150 -6.17 -9.72 1.71
N VAL A 151 -7.25 -9.84 0.94
CA VAL A 151 -8.49 -10.53 1.35
C VAL A 151 -8.67 -11.74 0.46
N GLY A 152 -8.57 -12.92 1.07
CA GLY A 152 -8.83 -14.20 0.42
C GLY A 152 -10.23 -14.69 0.75
N LYS A 153 -10.92 -15.23 -0.24
CA LYS A 153 -12.18 -15.97 -0.08
C LYS A 153 -11.99 -17.40 -0.55
N LYS A 154 -12.27 -18.38 0.30
CA LYS A 154 -12.31 -19.78 -0.10
C LYS A 154 -13.58 -20.08 -0.90
N ILE A 155 -13.41 -20.77 -2.02
CA ILE A 155 -14.48 -21.35 -2.83
C ILE A 155 -14.10 -22.80 -3.11
N ASP A 156 -14.82 -23.73 -2.49
CA ASP A 156 -14.57 -25.18 -2.62
C ASP A 156 -13.09 -25.56 -2.39
N ASP A 157 -12.35 -25.85 -3.47
CA ASP A 157 -10.95 -26.32 -3.48
C ASP A 157 -9.92 -25.22 -3.83
N TYR A 158 -10.36 -23.97 -4.00
CA TYR A 158 -9.49 -22.85 -4.37
C TYR A 158 -9.78 -21.57 -3.57
N MET A 159 -8.85 -20.62 -3.63
CA MET A 159 -9.03 -19.28 -3.08
C MET A 159 -9.23 -18.27 -4.21
N ILE A 160 -10.20 -17.39 -4.07
CA ILE A 160 -10.28 -16.13 -4.79
C ILE A 160 -9.56 -15.07 -3.95
N LEU A 161 -8.48 -14.50 -4.49
CA LEU A 161 -7.92 -13.25 -3.99
C LEU A 161 -8.85 -12.12 -4.42
N GLU A 162 -9.75 -11.72 -3.52
CA GLU A 162 -10.83 -10.79 -3.81
C GLU A 162 -10.34 -9.35 -3.95
N GLU A 163 -9.41 -8.97 -3.07
CA GLU A 163 -8.81 -7.65 -3.08
C GLU A 163 -7.39 -7.71 -2.51
N CYS A 164 -6.54 -6.86 -3.06
CA CYS A 164 -5.21 -6.59 -2.56
C CYS A 164 -4.91 -5.11 -2.76
N PHE A 165 -4.58 -4.42 -1.68
CA PHE A 165 -4.16 -3.02 -1.76
C PHE A 165 -2.93 -2.75 -0.93
N MET A 166 -2.10 -1.84 -1.44
CA MET A 166 -0.83 -1.45 -0.83
C MET A 166 -0.68 0.07 -0.82
N SER A 167 -0.29 0.58 0.35
CA SER A 167 0.08 1.96 0.57
C SER A 167 1.26 2.35 -0.31
N CYS A 168 1.26 3.60 -0.79
CA CYS A 168 2.40 4.16 -1.53
C CYS A 168 3.71 4.20 -0.72
N ARG A 169 3.65 3.98 0.60
CA ARG A 169 4.84 3.89 1.45
C ARG A 169 5.72 2.69 1.09
N ALA A 170 5.14 1.55 0.75
CA ALA A 170 5.90 0.34 0.40
C ALA A 170 6.18 0.20 -1.09
N LEU A 171 5.38 0.86 -1.93
CA LEU A 171 5.48 0.75 -3.39
C LEU A 171 6.86 1.16 -3.90
N GLY A 172 7.47 0.32 -4.74
CA GLY A 172 8.74 0.64 -5.39
C GLY A 172 9.97 0.46 -4.50
N ARG A 173 9.81 -0.12 -3.30
CA ARG A 173 10.94 -0.57 -2.45
C ARG A 173 11.57 -1.86 -2.96
N GLY A 174 10.98 -2.50 -3.97
CA GLY A 174 11.54 -3.69 -4.63
C GLY A 174 11.36 -4.98 -3.84
N ILE A 175 10.39 -4.99 -2.92
CA ILE A 175 9.95 -6.12 -2.08
C ILE A 175 8.44 -6.40 -2.28
N ASP A 176 7.85 -5.85 -3.34
CA ASP A 176 6.42 -5.94 -3.65
C ASP A 176 6.00 -7.42 -3.85
N ASP A 177 6.91 -8.24 -4.39
CA ASP A 177 6.76 -9.68 -4.54
C ASP A 177 6.69 -10.40 -3.18
N VAL A 178 7.59 -10.07 -2.26
CA VAL A 178 7.59 -10.64 -0.91
C VAL A 178 6.29 -10.31 -0.20
N ILE A 179 5.82 -9.06 -0.30
CA ILE A 179 4.58 -8.61 0.32
C ILE A 179 3.39 -9.37 -0.27
N ILE A 180 3.18 -9.31 -1.60
CA ILE A 180 1.94 -9.82 -2.22
C ILE A 180 1.98 -11.33 -2.45
N MET A 181 3.04 -11.87 -3.06
CA MET A 181 3.13 -13.32 -3.31
C MET A 181 3.26 -14.09 -2.00
N GLY A 182 3.99 -13.54 -1.03
CA GLY A 182 4.04 -14.07 0.34
C GLY A 182 2.67 -14.09 1.01
N ALA A 183 1.90 -13.00 0.90
CA ALA A 183 0.53 -12.96 1.42
C ALA A 183 -0.37 -14.02 0.77
N ILE A 184 -0.31 -14.16 -0.56
CA ILE A 184 -1.09 -15.17 -1.30
C ILE A 184 -0.70 -16.58 -0.85
N LYS A 185 0.61 -16.89 -0.75
CA LYS A 185 1.11 -18.17 -0.24
C LYS A 185 0.51 -18.48 1.13
N LEU A 186 0.67 -17.58 2.09
CA LEU A 186 0.23 -17.82 3.46
C LEU A 186 -1.29 -17.94 3.55
N LEU A 187 -2.06 -17.15 2.79
CA LEU A 187 -3.51 -17.30 2.70
C LEU A 187 -3.91 -18.69 2.15
N THR A 188 -3.25 -19.18 1.10
CA THR A 188 -3.55 -20.52 0.54
C THR A 188 -3.29 -21.65 1.55
N GLU A 189 -2.20 -21.54 2.32
CA GLU A 189 -1.85 -22.50 3.36
C GLU A 189 -2.90 -22.53 4.48
N ARG A 190 -3.35 -21.35 4.92
CA ARG A 190 -4.35 -21.18 5.98
C ARG A 190 -5.75 -21.62 5.57
N LEU A 191 -6.16 -21.33 4.33
CA LEU A 191 -7.44 -21.78 3.79
C LEU A 191 -7.43 -23.24 3.34
N HIS A 192 -6.26 -23.90 3.42
CA HIS A 192 -6.04 -25.29 3.01
C HIS A 192 -6.42 -25.56 1.55
N VAL A 193 -6.01 -24.65 0.66
CA VAL A 193 -6.22 -24.74 -0.79
C VAL A 193 -4.91 -24.61 -1.54
N LYS A 194 -4.86 -25.12 -2.77
CA LYS A 194 -3.64 -25.07 -3.61
C LYS A 194 -3.77 -24.15 -4.82
N LYS A 195 -5.00 -23.81 -5.18
CA LYS A 195 -5.31 -23.00 -6.36
C LYS A 195 -5.71 -21.59 -5.95
N VAL A 196 -5.32 -20.63 -6.77
CA VAL A 196 -5.64 -19.22 -6.61
C VAL A 196 -6.24 -18.69 -7.90
N GLU A 197 -7.34 -17.96 -7.77
CA GLU A 197 -7.87 -17.04 -8.76
C GLU A 197 -7.70 -15.62 -8.24
N VAL A 198 -7.29 -14.68 -9.08
CA VAL A 198 -7.13 -13.27 -8.71
C VAL A 198 -8.22 -12.43 -9.37
N LEU A 199 -8.97 -11.68 -8.58
CA LEU A 199 -9.87 -10.66 -9.12
C LEU A 199 -9.07 -9.39 -9.40
N PHE A 200 -9.16 -8.90 -10.64
CA PHE A 200 -8.53 -7.66 -11.04
C PHE A 200 -9.46 -6.85 -11.94
N LYS A 201 -9.54 -5.55 -11.69
CA LYS A 201 -10.27 -4.58 -12.49
C LYS A 201 -9.35 -3.41 -12.81
N GLU A 202 -9.05 -3.23 -14.10
CA GLU A 202 -8.33 -2.05 -14.57
C GLU A 202 -9.18 -0.78 -14.37
N GLY A 203 -8.54 0.27 -13.89
CA GLY A 203 -9.11 1.60 -13.79
C GLY A 203 -8.06 2.68 -14.08
N GLU A 204 -8.48 3.94 -14.10
CA GLU A 204 -7.64 5.06 -14.56
C GLU A 204 -6.39 5.32 -13.69
N ARG A 205 -6.41 4.85 -12.43
CA ARG A 205 -5.40 5.24 -11.43
C ARG A 205 -4.59 4.07 -10.88
N ASN A 206 -4.93 2.82 -11.20
CA ASN A 206 -4.27 1.64 -10.65
C ASN A 206 -3.22 1.01 -11.58
N THR A 207 -2.59 1.81 -12.44
CA THR A 207 -1.51 1.37 -13.33
C THR A 207 -0.40 0.60 -12.60
N PRO A 208 0.05 0.99 -11.38
CA PRO A 208 1.01 0.18 -10.64
C PRO A 208 0.53 -1.24 -10.31
N ALA A 209 -0.74 -1.41 -9.91
CA ALA A 209 -1.32 -2.73 -9.71
C ALA A 209 -1.43 -3.51 -11.03
N LYS A 210 -1.86 -2.85 -12.11
CA LYS A 210 -1.92 -3.47 -13.45
C LYS A 210 -0.57 -4.04 -13.86
N ASN A 211 0.49 -3.24 -13.80
CA ASN A 211 1.83 -3.66 -14.18
C ASN A 211 2.33 -4.84 -13.32
N TYR A 212 2.00 -4.82 -12.02
CA TYR A 212 2.31 -5.92 -11.12
C TYR A 212 1.56 -7.22 -11.51
N ILE A 213 0.26 -7.11 -11.78
CA ILE A 213 -0.56 -8.24 -12.24
C ILE A 213 0.00 -8.81 -13.54
N GLU A 214 0.28 -7.97 -14.53
CA GLU A 214 0.83 -8.42 -15.83
C GLU A 214 2.15 -9.17 -15.66
N SER A 215 3.01 -8.69 -14.76
CA SER A 215 4.34 -9.27 -14.52
C SER A 215 4.30 -10.58 -13.74
N TYR A 216 3.44 -10.70 -12.72
CA TYR A 216 3.51 -11.79 -11.75
C TYR A 216 2.26 -12.67 -11.66
N LEU A 217 1.08 -12.10 -11.91
CA LEU A 217 -0.20 -12.74 -11.59
C LEU A 217 -1.14 -12.94 -12.79
N SER A 218 -0.74 -12.56 -14.00
CA SER A 218 -1.58 -12.59 -15.22
C SER A 218 -2.22 -13.95 -15.47
N LYS A 219 -1.51 -15.04 -15.19
CA LYS A 219 -2.03 -16.40 -15.35
C LYS A 219 -3.14 -16.78 -14.36
N TYR A 220 -3.28 -16.07 -13.24
CA TYR A 220 -4.26 -16.34 -12.17
C TYR A 220 -5.53 -15.48 -12.32
N VAL A 221 -5.54 -14.48 -13.20
CA VAL A 221 -6.70 -13.59 -13.38
C VAL A 221 -7.82 -14.34 -14.10
N GLY A 222 -9.00 -14.42 -13.45
CA GLY A 222 -10.19 -15.08 -13.99
C GLY A 222 -10.08 -16.60 -14.18
N SER A 223 -9.05 -17.24 -13.61
CA SER A 223 -8.84 -18.69 -13.70
C SER A 223 -8.05 -19.19 -12.49
N ALA A 224 -8.67 -20.11 -11.74
CA ALA A 224 -8.04 -20.77 -10.60
C ALA A 224 -6.90 -21.70 -11.05
N LYS A 225 -5.67 -21.44 -10.61
CA LYS A 225 -4.48 -22.25 -10.93
C LYS A 225 -3.62 -22.51 -9.71
N GLU A 226 -2.83 -23.59 -9.75
CA GLU A 226 -1.88 -23.90 -8.68
C GLU A 226 -0.92 -22.74 -8.43
N PHE A 227 -0.80 -22.36 -7.16
CA PHE A 227 0.06 -21.28 -6.71
C PHE A 227 1.17 -21.84 -5.83
N THR A 228 2.39 -21.45 -6.16
CA THR A 228 3.60 -21.79 -5.40
C THR A 228 4.49 -20.57 -5.36
N TYR A 229 5.04 -20.29 -4.19
CA TYR A 229 5.98 -19.21 -3.97
C TYR A 229 6.90 -19.62 -2.81
N ASP A 230 8.17 -19.25 -2.94
CA ASP A 230 9.18 -19.43 -1.91
C ASP A 230 9.71 -18.06 -1.53
N PHE A 231 9.79 -17.79 -0.22
CA PHE A 231 10.31 -16.52 0.28
C PHE A 231 11.81 -16.41 -0.05
N PRO A 232 12.31 -15.24 -0.48
CA PRO A 232 13.72 -15.05 -0.74
C PRO A 232 14.54 -15.13 0.56
N GLU A 233 15.48 -16.06 0.62
CA GLU A 233 16.31 -16.27 1.81
C GLU A 233 17.26 -15.10 2.06
N GLY A 234 17.28 -14.60 3.29
CA GLY A 234 18.23 -13.58 3.74
C GLY A 234 18.03 -12.19 3.12
N LEU A 235 16.92 -11.96 2.41
CA LEU A 235 16.60 -10.65 1.83
C LEU A 235 15.88 -9.74 2.82
N VAL A 236 14.91 -10.29 3.57
CA VAL A 236 14.11 -9.58 4.59
C VAL A 236 13.82 -10.50 5.77
N ASP A 237 13.60 -9.93 6.94
CA ASP A 237 13.06 -10.64 8.10
C ASP A 237 11.55 -10.79 7.95
N ILE A 238 11.03 -12.00 8.19
CA ILE A 238 9.61 -12.33 8.06
C ILE A 238 9.07 -12.82 9.39
N ASP A 239 8.13 -12.08 9.95
CA ASP A 239 7.39 -12.43 11.15
C ASP A 239 5.95 -12.80 10.79
N ILE A 240 5.50 -13.99 11.18
CA ILE A 240 4.13 -14.46 10.94
C ILE A 240 3.43 -14.54 12.30
N ILE A 241 2.44 -13.66 12.52
CA ILE A 241 1.65 -13.65 13.74
C ILE A 241 0.50 -14.63 13.59
N GLU A 242 0.47 -15.62 14.48
CA GLU A 242 -0.64 -16.55 14.61
C GLU A 242 -1.61 -16.05 15.68
N ARG A 243 -2.90 -16.01 15.35
CA ARG A 243 -3.97 -15.75 16.31
C ARG A 243 -4.83 -17.00 16.41
N SER A 244 -5.03 -17.45 17.65
CA SER A 244 -5.84 -18.60 18.04
C SER A 244 -7.31 -18.26 18.14
#